data_AF-A0A354MWT6-F1
#
_entry.id   AF-A0A354MWT6-F1
#
_cell.length_a   1.000
_cell.length_b   1.000
_cell.length_c   1.000
_cell.angle_alpha   90.00
_cell.angle_beta   90.00
_cell.angle_gamma   90.00
#
_symmetry.space_group_name_H-M   'P 1'
#
loop_
_entity.id
_entity.type
_entity.pdbx_description
1 polymer ?
#
loop_
_entity_poly.entity_id
_entity_poly.type
_entity_poly.pdbx_seq_one_letter_code
_entity_poly.pdbx_strand_id
1 'polypeptide(L)'
;MYEGIGRDDPTRHAIVAEIYPTEELLTLSDEELNKRFRKVIDRYNRTAVSYRKIDLLRIRRTDFPKNTLRKIQRFKIDTTI
;
A
#
# COMPACT_ATOMS: atom_id res chain seq x y z
N MET A 1 -1.42 38.54 12.40
CA MET A 1 -0.89 37.91 11.18
C MET A 1 0.00 36.74 11.62
N TYR A 2 -0.54 35.53 11.58
CA TYR A 2 0.14 34.26 11.29
C TYR A 2 -0.98 33.21 11.27
N GLU A 3 -1.41 32.81 10.08
CA GLU A 3 -2.46 31.82 9.92
C GLU A 3 -1.90 30.46 10.36
N GLY A 4 -2.46 29.92 11.44
CA GLY A 4 -2.05 28.64 11.99
C GLY A 4 -2.08 27.57 10.91
N ILE A 5 -0.91 26.98 10.65
CA ILE A 5 -0.69 25.89 9.73
C ILE A 5 -1.77 24.84 9.99
N GLY A 6 -2.67 24.68 9.01
CA GLY A 6 -3.75 23.69 9.06
C GLY A 6 -3.17 22.33 9.40
N ARG A 7 -3.88 21.59 10.26
CA ARG A 7 -3.58 20.23 10.70
C ARG A 7 -2.96 19.43 9.54
N ASP A 8 -1.64 19.25 9.57
CA ASP A 8 -0.94 18.44 8.57
C ASP A 8 -1.43 17.01 8.77
N ASP A 9 -2.20 16.50 7.78
CA ASP A 9 -2.73 15.16 7.87
C ASP A 9 -1.55 14.19 7.77
N PRO A 10 -1.25 13.40 8.83
CA PRO A 10 -0.05 12.56 8.87
C PRO A 10 -0.05 11.48 7.79
N THR A 11 -1.17 11.23 7.11
CA THR A 11 -1.25 10.30 5.99
C THR A 11 -0.53 10.81 4.73
N ARG A 12 -0.28 12.12 4.59
CA ARG A 12 0.39 12.69 3.40
C ARG A 12 1.82 12.20 3.16
N HIS A 13 2.47 11.66 4.19
CA HIS A 13 3.83 11.13 4.12
C HIS A 13 3.93 9.61 4.35
N ALA A 14 2.78 8.91 4.36
CA ALA A 14 2.73 7.49 4.63
C ALA A 14 3.29 6.66 3.46
N ILE A 15 4.10 5.64 3.77
CA ILE A 15 4.51 4.64 2.77
C ILE A 15 3.41 3.59 2.64
N VAL A 16 2.86 3.48 1.43
CA VAL A 16 1.77 2.55 1.14
C VAL A 16 2.30 1.32 0.41
N ALA A 17 2.02 0.14 0.96
CA ALA A 17 2.16 -1.11 0.24
C ALA A 17 0.86 -1.42 -0.51
N GLU A 18 0.89 -1.32 -1.83
CA GLU A 18 -0.20 -1.77 -2.69
C GLU A 18 0.12 -3.14 -3.29
N ILE A 19 -0.74 -4.14 -3.04
CA ILE A 19 -0.47 -5.55 -3.36
C ILE A 19 -1.64 -6.13 -4.16
N TYR A 20 -1.34 -6.78 -5.28
CA TYR A 20 -2.26 -7.68 -5.97
C TYR A 20 -1.86 -9.14 -5.63
N PRO A 21 -2.69 -9.89 -4.90
CA PRO A 21 -2.38 -11.26 -4.50
C PRO A 21 -2.51 -12.24 -5.67
N THR A 22 -1.79 -13.36 -5.58
CA THR A 22 -1.89 -14.48 -6.53
C THR A 22 -3.29 -15.10 -6.51
N GLU A 23 -3.68 -15.77 -7.58
CA GLU A 23 -4.99 -16.43 -7.74
C GLU A 23 -5.36 -17.35 -6.57
N GLU A 24 -4.39 -18.08 -6.01
CA GLU A 24 -4.61 -18.93 -4.83
C GLU A 24 -5.06 -18.13 -3.60
N LEU A 25 -4.47 -16.95 -3.40
CA LEU A 25 -4.76 -16.06 -2.28
C LEU A 25 -6.04 -15.26 -2.51
N LEU A 26 -6.46 -15.04 -3.76
CA LEU A 26 -7.73 -14.37 -4.08
C LEU A 26 -8.97 -15.16 -3.65
N THR A 27 -8.82 -16.46 -3.35
CA THR A 27 -9.91 -17.30 -2.82
C THR A 27 -10.21 -17.04 -1.34
N LEU A 28 -9.28 -16.41 -0.62
CA LEU A 28 -9.42 -16.11 0.81
C LEU A 28 -10.27 -14.86 1.03
N SER A 29 -10.86 -14.76 2.22
CA SER A 29 -11.54 -13.53 2.65
C SER A 29 -10.56 -12.36 2.75
N ASP A 30 -11.02 -11.13 2.49
CA ASP A 30 -10.21 -9.92 2.64
C ASP A 30 -9.62 -9.80 4.05
N GLU A 31 -10.31 -10.32 5.06
CA GLU A 31 -9.85 -10.28 6.45
C GLU A 31 -8.64 -11.22 6.69
N GLU A 32 -8.68 -12.42 6.10
CA GLU A 32 -7.57 -13.37 6.17
C GLU A 32 -6.36 -12.86 5.39
N LEU A 33 -6.59 -12.26 4.22
CA LEU A 33 -5.53 -11.63 3.43
C LEU A 33 -4.89 -10.48 4.19
N ASN A 34 -5.70 -9.57 4.74
CA ASN A 34 -5.21 -8.47 5.56
C ASN A 34 -4.38 -8.98 6.73
N LYS A 35 -4.84 -10.01 7.44
CA LYS A 35 -4.10 -10.59 8.58
C LYS A 35 -2.75 -11.17 8.15
N ARG A 36 -2.71 -11.91 7.03
CA ARG A 36 -1.47 -12.49 6.49
C ARG A 36 -0.49 -11.42 6.06
N PHE A 37 -0.91 -10.45 5.26
CA PHE A 37 -0.03 -9.39 4.76
C PHE A 37 0.43 -8.44 5.88
N ARG A 38 -0.45 -8.10 6.83
CA ARG A 38 -0.05 -7.30 8.01
C ARG A 38 1.03 -7.99 8.83
N LYS A 39 0.97 -9.32 9.00
CA LYS A 39 2.02 -10.08 9.71
C LYS A 39 3.37 -10.00 8.99
N VAL A 40 3.36 -10.01 7.65
CA VAL A 40 4.58 -9.86 6.84
C VAL A 40 5.12 -8.43 6.93
N ILE A 41 4.24 -7.43 6.84
CA ILE A 41 4.61 -6.01 6.97
C ILE A 41 5.17 -5.72 8.36
N ASP A 42 4.55 -6.22 9.43
CA ASP A 42 5.06 -6.03 10.79
C ASP A 42 6.48 -6.61 10.94
N ARG A 43 6.72 -7.80 10.39
CA ARG A 43 8.05 -8.41 10.36
C ARG A 43 9.07 -7.54 9.61
N TYR A 44 8.68 -6.96 8.48
CA TYR A 44 9.53 -6.05 7.71
C TYR A 44 9.79 -4.73 8.48
N ASN A 45 8.76 -4.13 9.05
CA ASN A 45 8.85 -2.86 9.77
C ASN A 45 9.71 -2.95 11.03
N ARG A 46 9.86 -4.14 11.63
CA ARG A 46 10.79 -4.38 12.74
C ARG A 46 12.25 -4.23 12.35
N THR A 47 12.61 -4.56 11.11
CA THR A 47 13.99 -4.46 10.60
C THR A 47 14.24 -3.20 9.78
N ALA A 48 13.18 -2.57 9.29
CA ALA A 48 13.25 -1.35 8.49
C ALA A 48 13.57 -0.11 9.32
N VAL A 49 14.38 0.78 8.74
CA VAL A 49 14.57 2.16 9.20
C VAL A 49 13.26 2.94 9.12
N SER A 50 13.10 3.96 9.97
CA SER A 50 11.85 4.71 10.14
C SER A 50 11.21 5.17 8.83
N TYR A 51 11.99 5.80 7.94
CA TYR A 51 11.52 6.33 6.66
C TYR A 51 11.28 5.24 5.58
N ARG A 52 11.48 3.96 5.89
CA ARG A 52 11.12 2.84 5.00
C ARG A 52 10.00 1.98 5.57
N LYS A 53 9.52 2.28 6.77
CA LYS A 53 8.41 1.52 7.37
C LYS A 53 7.17 1.73 6.51
N ILE A 54 6.43 0.65 6.33
CA ILE A 54 5.17 0.65 5.60
C ILE A 54 4.07 1.00 6.61
N ASP A 55 3.35 2.07 6.35
CA ASP A 55 2.30 2.58 7.24
C ASP A 55 0.91 2.07 6.83
N LEU A 56 0.68 1.94 5.51
CA LEU A 56 -0.62 1.58 4.95
C LEU A 56 -0.51 0.36 4.03
N LEU A 57 -1.54 -0.48 4.06
CA LEU A 57 -1.68 -1.64 3.19
C LEU A 57 -2.97 -1.51 2.37
N ARG A 58 -2.84 -1.55 1.03
CA ARG A 58 -3.96 -1.61 0.08
C ARG A 58 -3.88 -2.93 -0.68
N ILE A 59 -4.90 -3.77 -0.53
CA ILE A 59 -5.00 -5.04 -1.26
C ILE A 59 -5.95 -4.82 -2.43
N ARG A 60 -5.47 -5.08 -3.66
CA ARG A 60 -6.26 -4.97 -4.88
C ARG A 60 -6.88 -6.32 -5.20
N ARG A 61 -8.13 -6.32 -5.67
CA ARG A 61 -8.76 -7.50 -6.30
C ARG A 61 -8.51 -7.58 -7.81
N THR A 62 -7.99 -6.51 -8.40
CA THR A 62 -7.65 -6.41 -9.82
C THR A 62 -6.17 -6.14 -9.99
N ASP A 63 -5.59 -6.75 -11.02
CA ASP A 63 -4.18 -6.58 -11.37
C ASP A 63 -3.87 -5.10 -11.70
N PHE A 64 -2.59 -4.74 -11.61
CA PHE A 64 -2.13 -3.42 -11.98
C PHE A 64 -2.35 -3.16 -13.47
N PRO A 65 -2.69 -1.92 -13.86
CA PRO A 65 -2.84 -1.57 -15.26
C PRO A 65 -1.52 -1.81 -16.00
N LYS A 66 -1.55 -2.70 -17.00
CA LYS A 66 -0.37 -3.10 -17.79
C LYS A 66 -0.45 -2.58 -19.21
N ASN A 67 0.72 -2.34 -19.82
CA ASN A 67 0.83 -2.07 -21.25
C ASN A 67 0.79 -3.37 -22.07
N THR A 68 0.83 -3.25 -23.40
CA THR A 68 0.86 -4.40 -24.32
C THR A 68 2.04 -5.35 -24.08
N LEU A 69 3.16 -4.83 -23.56
CA LEU A 69 4.35 -5.61 -23.17
C LEU A 69 4.28 -6.15 -21.73
N ARG A 70 3.09 -6.18 -21.10
CA ARG A 70 2.84 -6.66 -19.73
C ARG A 70 3.57 -5.88 -18.62
N LYS A 71 4.10 -4.70 -18.92
CA LYS A 71 4.75 -3.81 -17.93
C LYS A 71 3.70 -2.95 -17.22
N ILE A 72 3.89 -2.73 -15.92
CA ILE A 72 3.00 -1.90 -15.10
C ILE A 72 3.08 -0.43 -15.52
N GLN A 73 1.92 0.18 -15.75
CA GLN A 73 1.77 1.60 -16.09
C GLN A 73 1.65 2.44 -14.82
N ARG A 74 2.79 2.86 -14.27
CA ARG A 74 2.85 3.59 -12.98
C ARG A 74 1.98 4.86 -12.93
N PHE A 75 1.92 5.60 -14.04
CA PHE A 75 1.12 6.84 -14.13
C PHE A 75 -0.40 6.61 -14.08
N LYS A 76 -0.86 5.37 -14.25
CA LYS A 76 -2.29 5.01 -14.09
C LYS A 76 -2.64 4.57 -12.67
N ILE A 77 -1.66 4.46 -11.78
CA ILE A 77 -1.88 4.11 -10.39
C ILE A 77 -2.27 5.39 -9.67
N ASP A 78 -3.43 5.39 -9.03
CA ASP A 78 -3.85 6.51 -8.19
C ASP A 78 -2.99 6.54 -6.92
N THR A 79 -2.20 7.61 -6.80
CA THR A 79 -1.31 7.84 -5.64
C THR A 79 -1.97 8.74 -4.60
N THR A 80 -3.24 9.08 -4.79
CA THR A 80 -4.00 9.86 -3.81
C THR A 80 -4.35 8.94 -2.64
N ILE A 81 -3.99 9.38 -1.43
CA ILE A 81 -4.20 8.67 -0.16
C ILE A 81 -5.13 9.51 0.72
#